data_AF-A0A8S0ZRT5-F1
#
_entry.id   AF-A0A8S0ZRT5-F1
#
_cell.length_a   1.000
_cell.length_b   1.000
_cell.length_c   1.000
_cell.angle_alpha   90.00
_cell.angle_beta   90.00
_cell.angle_gamma   90.00
#
_symmetry.space_group_name_H-M   'P 1'
#
loop_
_entity.id
_entity.type
_entity.pdbx_description
1 polymer ?
#
loop_
_entity_poly.entity_id
_entity_poly.type
_entity_poly.pdbx_seq_one_letter_code
_entity_poly.pdbx_strand_id
1 'polypeptide(L)'
;MEGRTEWLHLPDGSVMPHIVVPMPEDGSCLFHALTYLMTDLTDTVTAYQIRSAIVSYVVTNWDHLEVYTCDENGATYPNAEVYSCAMLNVSTYGSVSELIAAGAIYPFIFEVYERNTLRGSFGDSGEIKRMRFRGSFLNGHFDVLLRLDGLHFVDDDE
;
A
#
# COMPACT_ATOMS: atom_id res chain seq x y z
N MET A 1 7.93 20.48 6.38
CA MET A 1 8.55 19.41 5.57
C MET A 1 8.33 19.76 4.12
N GLU A 2 9.38 20.00 3.33
CA GLU A 2 9.22 20.11 1.87
C GLU A 2 8.98 18.70 1.31
N GLY A 3 7.71 18.31 1.26
CA GLY A 3 7.32 17.05 0.63
C GLY A 3 7.60 17.13 -0.87
N ARG A 4 8.32 16.14 -1.40
CA ARG A 4 8.57 16.07 -2.85
C ARG A 4 7.23 15.95 -3.58
N THR A 5 6.95 16.89 -4.49
CA THR A 5 5.75 16.84 -5.33
C THR A 5 5.95 15.90 -6.50
N GLU A 6 4.93 15.08 -6.79
CA GLU A 6 4.85 14.23 -7.99
C GLU A 6 3.57 14.52 -8.77
N TRP A 7 3.71 14.53 -10.09
CA TRP A 7 2.62 14.80 -11.02
C TRP A 7 2.19 13.47 -11.62
N LEU A 8 1.05 12.94 -11.16
CA LEU A 8 0.54 11.65 -11.59
C LEU A 8 -0.30 11.80 -12.86
N HIS A 9 -0.11 10.89 -13.81
CA HIS A 9 -0.99 10.75 -14.96
C HIS A 9 -2.17 9.87 -14.57
N LEU A 10 -3.36 10.47 -14.44
CA LEU A 10 -4.58 9.77 -14.04
C LEU A 10 -5.21 9.02 -15.22
N PRO A 11 -6.03 7.98 -14.97
CA PRO A 11 -6.69 7.22 -16.04
C PRO A 11 -7.60 8.02 -16.96
N ASP A 12 -8.12 9.16 -16.49
CA ASP A 12 -8.95 10.07 -17.27
C ASP A 12 -8.16 11.00 -18.22
N GLY A 13 -6.83 10.86 -18.23
CA GLY A 13 -5.90 11.65 -19.05
C GLY A 13 -5.47 12.97 -18.41
N SER A 14 -5.99 13.31 -17.23
CA SER A 14 -5.53 14.47 -16.48
C SER A 14 -4.20 14.23 -15.77
N VAL A 15 -3.52 15.32 -15.39
CA VAL A 15 -2.30 15.28 -14.59
C VAL A 15 -2.56 16.00 -13.28
N MET A 16 -2.23 15.35 -12.16
CA MET A 16 -2.59 15.85 -10.83
C MET A 16 -1.42 15.82 -9.85
N PRO A 17 -1.17 16.93 -9.11
CA PRO A 17 -0.06 17.01 -8.18
C PRO A 17 -0.37 16.31 -6.85
N HIS A 18 0.61 15.58 -6.34
CA HIS A 18 0.55 14.87 -5.07
C HIS A 18 1.84 15.13 -4.27
N ILE A 19 1.73 15.19 -2.95
CA ILE A 19 2.87 15.17 -2.04
C ILE A 19 3.21 13.72 -1.71
N VAL A 20 4.50 13.40 -1.79
CA VAL A 20 5.03 12.12 -1.30
C VAL A 20 5.22 12.21 0.21
N VAL A 21 4.53 11.33 0.95
CA VAL A 21 4.79 11.08 2.37
C VAL A 21 5.63 9.81 2.48
N PRO A 22 6.92 9.92 2.85
CA PRO A 22 7.83 8.79 2.83
C PRO A 22 7.52 7.78 3.93
N MET A 23 7.55 6.49 3.61
CA MET A 23 7.36 5.44 4.61
C MET A 23 8.70 4.89 5.13
N PRO A 24 8.73 4.29 6.33
CA PRO A 24 9.94 3.63 6.82
C PRO A 24 10.44 2.51 5.89
N GLU A 25 11.75 2.45 5.66
CA GLU A 25 12.43 1.40 4.88
C GLU A 25 12.76 0.17 5.76
N ASP A 26 11.77 -0.38 6.46
CA ASP A 26 11.94 -1.46 7.45
C ASP A 26 11.36 -2.82 6.99
N GLY A 27 10.99 -2.93 5.72
CA GLY A 27 10.31 -4.09 5.16
C GLY A 27 8.79 -4.11 5.34
N SER A 28 8.24 -3.21 6.16
CA SER A 28 6.79 -3.05 6.37
C SER A 28 6.16 -1.91 5.55
N CYS A 29 6.89 -1.28 4.63
CA CYS A 29 6.45 -0.06 3.93
C CYS A 29 5.02 -0.14 3.33
N LEU A 30 4.61 -1.28 2.76
CA LEU A 30 3.22 -1.48 2.29
C LEU A 30 2.21 -1.31 3.43
N PHE A 31 2.43 -1.98 4.55
CA PHE A 31 1.52 -1.96 5.70
C PHE A 31 1.53 -0.61 6.40
N HIS A 32 2.68 0.06 6.48
CA HIS A 32 2.78 1.45 6.96
C HIS A 32 1.96 2.39 6.09
N ALA A 33 2.10 2.30 4.76
CA ALA A 33 1.34 3.13 3.84
C ALA A 33 -0.17 2.85 3.89
N LEU A 34 -0.58 1.58 3.94
CA LEU A 34 -1.99 1.21 4.11
C LEU A 34 -2.54 1.77 5.43
N THR A 35 -1.79 1.66 6.52
CA THR A 35 -2.19 2.21 7.83
C THR A 35 -2.41 3.71 7.74
N TYR A 36 -1.40 4.43 7.24
CA TYR A 36 -1.48 5.87 7.10
C TYR A 36 -2.65 6.31 6.22
N LEU A 37 -2.87 5.67 5.08
CA LEU A 37 -3.97 5.99 4.17
C LEU A 37 -5.37 5.77 4.77
N MET A 38 -5.48 4.88 5.75
CA MET A 38 -6.76 4.51 6.38
C MET A 38 -7.03 5.26 7.69
N THR A 39 -5.99 5.68 8.41
CA THR A 39 -6.14 6.20 9.78
C THR A 39 -5.41 7.51 10.05
N ASP A 40 -4.58 7.98 9.11
CA ASP A 40 -3.61 9.07 9.29
C ASP A 40 -2.58 8.83 10.41
N LEU A 41 -2.44 7.58 10.87
CA LEU A 41 -1.47 7.16 11.89
C LEU A 41 -0.31 6.37 11.29
N THR A 42 0.84 6.38 11.97
CA THR A 42 2.03 5.59 11.61
C THR A 42 2.47 4.67 12.76
N ASP A 43 1.55 4.31 13.67
CA ASP A 43 1.90 3.50 14.82
C ASP A 43 1.97 2.00 14.46
N THR A 44 2.92 1.30 15.10
CA THR A 44 3.22 -0.10 14.79
C THR A 44 2.14 -1.07 15.23
N VAL A 45 1.31 -0.70 16.23
CA VAL A 45 0.24 -1.55 16.75
C VAL A 45 -0.89 -1.62 15.72
N THR A 46 -1.33 -0.48 15.20
CA THR A 46 -2.33 -0.39 14.15
C THR A 46 -1.82 -1.04 12.85
N ALA A 47 -0.56 -0.81 12.49
CA ALA A 47 0.04 -1.46 11.33
C ALA A 47 0.05 -2.99 11.44
N TYR A 48 0.35 -3.52 12.63
CA TYR A 48 0.28 -4.96 12.87
C TYR A 48 -1.16 -5.50 12.82
N GLN A 49 -2.13 -4.76 13.34
CA GLN A 49 -3.55 -5.15 13.27
C GLN A 49 -4.03 -5.24 11.83
N ILE A 50 -3.69 -4.25 10.99
CA ILE A 50 -4.00 -4.24 9.55
C ILE A 50 -3.29 -5.40 8.85
N ARG A 51 -1.99 -5.61 9.12
CA ARG A 51 -1.24 -6.75 8.59
C ARG A 51 -1.91 -8.08 8.93
N SER A 52 -2.28 -8.28 10.19
CA SER A 52 -2.94 -9.51 10.66
C SER A 52 -4.29 -9.74 9.97
N ALA A 53 -5.11 -8.69 9.81
CA ALA A 53 -6.38 -8.78 9.10
C ALA A 53 -6.20 -9.16 7.62
N ILE A 54 -5.25 -8.52 6.94
CA ILE A 54 -4.90 -8.82 5.54
C ILE A 54 -4.40 -10.26 5.40
N VAL A 55 -3.45 -10.69 6.24
CA VAL A 55 -2.91 -12.06 6.20
C VAL A 55 -4.00 -13.09 6.44
N SER A 56 -4.88 -12.85 7.41
CA SER A 56 -6.03 -13.72 7.70
C SER A 56 -6.95 -13.88 6.49
N TYR A 57 -7.22 -12.78 5.77
CA TYR A 57 -8.01 -12.82 4.54
C TYR A 57 -7.32 -13.62 3.44
N VAL A 58 -6.01 -13.41 3.23
CA VAL A 58 -5.25 -14.15 2.21
C VAL A 58 -5.26 -15.65 2.51
N VAL A 59 -5.03 -16.04 3.76
CA VAL A 59 -5.10 -17.44 4.21
C VAL A 59 -6.49 -18.04 3.98
N THR A 60 -7.55 -17.29 4.30
CA THR A 60 -8.93 -17.75 4.13
C THR A 60 -9.31 -17.93 2.66
N ASN A 61 -8.70 -17.15 1.76
CA ASN A 61 -8.99 -17.15 0.33
C ASN A 61 -7.81 -17.70 -0.49
N TRP A 62 -7.03 -18.62 0.11
CA TRP A 62 -5.76 -19.09 -0.41
C TRP A 62 -5.84 -19.56 -1.87
N ASP A 63 -6.81 -20.40 -2.20
CA ASP A 63 -6.98 -20.98 -3.54
C ASP A 63 -7.11 -19.94 -4.66
N HIS A 64 -7.54 -18.71 -4.32
CA HIS A 64 -7.66 -17.60 -5.26
C HIS A 64 -6.46 -16.66 -5.24
N LEU A 65 -5.69 -16.67 -4.16
CA LEU A 65 -4.67 -15.67 -3.88
C LEU A 65 -3.24 -16.20 -3.93
N GLU A 66 -3.03 -17.52 -3.88
CA GLU A 66 -1.71 -18.15 -3.84
C GLU A 66 -0.77 -17.67 -4.96
N VAL A 67 -1.32 -17.51 -6.17
CA VAL A 67 -0.58 -17.08 -7.38
C VAL A 67 -0.13 -15.63 -7.33
N TYR A 68 -0.72 -14.82 -6.43
CA TYR A 68 -0.37 -13.41 -6.23
C TYR A 68 0.56 -13.20 -5.04
N THR A 69 0.84 -14.25 -4.28
CA THR A 69 1.81 -14.20 -3.19
C THR A 69 3.23 -14.17 -3.75
N CYS A 70 4.14 -13.56 -3.02
CA CYS A 70 5.54 -13.45 -3.42
C CYS A 70 6.43 -13.39 -2.19
N ASP A 71 7.43 -14.27 -2.12
CA ASP A 71 8.50 -14.21 -1.13
C ASP A 71 9.63 -13.27 -1.59
N GLU A 72 10.67 -13.13 -0.76
CA GLU A 72 11.85 -12.31 -1.04
C GLU A 72 12.65 -12.72 -2.29
N ASN A 73 12.47 -13.96 -2.76
CA ASN A 73 13.12 -14.51 -3.95
C ASN A 73 12.25 -14.39 -5.21
N GLY A 74 11.02 -13.88 -5.09
CA GLY A 74 10.10 -13.79 -6.21
C GLY A 74 9.23 -15.03 -6.40
N ALA A 75 9.30 -16.00 -5.48
CA ALA A 75 8.54 -17.25 -5.56
C ALA A 75 7.21 -17.12 -4.81
N THR A 76 6.18 -17.80 -5.30
CA THR A 76 4.92 -17.95 -4.57
C THR A 76 5.14 -18.83 -3.35
N TYR A 77 4.45 -18.53 -2.25
CA TYR A 77 4.51 -19.38 -1.07
C TYR A 77 3.83 -20.74 -1.35
N PRO A 78 4.36 -21.85 -0.82
CA PRO A 78 3.89 -23.20 -1.17
C PRO A 78 2.54 -23.57 -0.57
N ASN A 79 2.11 -22.88 0.49
CA ASN A 79 0.80 -23.05 1.13
C ASN A 79 0.52 -21.88 2.10
N ALA A 80 -0.74 -21.80 2.53
CA ALA A 80 -1.23 -20.75 3.42
C ALA A 80 -0.54 -20.70 4.79
N GLU A 81 -0.12 -21.84 5.35
CA GLU A 81 0.55 -21.88 6.66
C GLU A 81 1.93 -21.24 6.59
N VAL A 82 2.74 -21.61 5.58
CA VAL A 82 4.07 -21.03 5.35
C VAL A 82 3.94 -19.53 5.04
N TYR A 83 2.98 -19.15 4.20
CA TYR A 83 2.67 -17.74 3.94
C TYR A 83 2.33 -16.99 5.23
N SER A 84 1.43 -17.52 6.06
CA SER A 84 0.99 -16.85 7.30
C SER A 84 2.13 -16.66 8.28
N CYS A 85 2.93 -17.70 8.51
CA CYS A 85 4.10 -17.66 9.38
C CYS A 85 5.11 -16.58 8.93
N ALA A 86 5.36 -16.46 7.63
CA ALA A 86 6.25 -15.45 7.08
C ALA A 86 5.62 -14.05 7.17
N MET A 87 4.38 -13.88 6.72
CA MET A 87 3.75 -12.57 6.56
C MET A 87 3.30 -11.92 7.86
N LEU A 88 3.16 -12.68 8.96
CA LEU A 88 2.95 -12.09 10.29
C LEU A 88 4.24 -11.50 10.88
N ASN A 89 5.41 -11.81 10.32
CA ASN A 89 6.64 -11.12 10.70
C ASN A 89 6.64 -9.68 10.13
N VAL A 90 6.84 -8.71 11.02
CA VAL A 90 6.86 -7.27 10.71
C VAL A 90 7.95 -6.85 9.74
N SER A 91 9.00 -7.63 9.52
CA SER A 91 10.03 -7.30 8.52
C SER A 91 9.71 -7.85 7.13
N THR A 92 8.63 -8.62 6.96
CA THR A 92 8.32 -9.27 5.68
C THR A 92 7.60 -8.32 4.74
N TYR A 93 8.12 -8.21 3.53
CA TYR A 93 7.55 -7.40 2.45
C TYR A 93 6.15 -7.89 2.06
N GLY A 94 5.28 -6.92 1.78
CA GLY A 94 4.00 -7.20 1.13
C GLY A 94 4.10 -7.14 -0.39
N SER A 95 3.16 -7.79 -1.03
CA SER A 95 3.07 -8.04 -2.46
C SER A 95 1.65 -7.78 -2.99
N VAL A 96 1.33 -8.31 -4.17
CA VAL A 96 0.03 -8.09 -4.82
C VAL A 96 -1.11 -8.73 -4.03
N SER A 97 -0.90 -9.90 -3.40
CA SER A 97 -1.94 -10.55 -2.58
C SER A 97 -2.44 -9.64 -1.45
N GLU A 98 -1.55 -8.89 -0.82
CA GLU A 98 -1.88 -7.98 0.28
C GLU A 98 -2.70 -6.79 -0.20
N LEU A 99 -2.41 -6.26 -1.39
CA LEU A 99 -3.17 -5.17 -2.01
C LEU A 99 -4.58 -5.62 -2.43
N ILE A 100 -4.70 -6.82 -3.00
CA ILE A 100 -6.01 -7.42 -3.33
C ILE A 100 -6.84 -7.60 -2.05
N ALA A 101 -6.23 -8.18 -1.01
CA ALA A 101 -6.91 -8.38 0.27
C ALA A 101 -7.31 -7.04 0.92
N ALA A 102 -6.44 -6.04 0.92
CA ALA A 102 -6.77 -4.71 1.44
C ALA A 102 -7.98 -4.09 0.72
N GLY A 103 -7.99 -4.14 -0.63
CA GLY A 103 -9.11 -3.64 -1.43
C GLY A 103 -10.43 -4.43 -1.25
N ALA A 104 -10.34 -5.67 -0.76
CA ALA A 104 -11.52 -6.49 -0.46
C ALA A 104 -12.09 -6.26 0.94
N ILE A 105 -11.23 -5.96 1.93
CA ILE A 105 -11.63 -5.84 3.34
C ILE A 105 -12.02 -4.40 3.69
N TYR A 106 -11.37 -3.41 3.08
CA TYR A 106 -11.56 -2.00 3.41
C TYR A 106 -12.33 -1.25 2.31
N PRO A 107 -13.15 -0.25 2.66
CA PRO A 107 -14.00 0.48 1.72
C PRO A 107 -13.20 1.55 0.94
N PHE A 108 -12.08 1.14 0.33
CA PHE A 108 -11.18 2.01 -0.41
C PHE A 108 -10.73 1.35 -1.71
N ILE A 109 -10.38 2.19 -2.68
CA ILE A 109 -9.67 1.77 -3.89
C ILE A 109 -8.21 2.18 -3.73
N PHE A 110 -7.30 1.20 -3.66
CA PHE A 110 -5.87 1.45 -3.57
C PHE A 110 -5.25 1.49 -4.96
N GLU A 111 -4.78 2.65 -5.39
CA GLU A 111 -4.05 2.83 -6.65
C GLU A 111 -2.54 2.88 -6.38
N VAL A 112 -1.79 2.03 -7.08
CA VAL A 112 -0.33 2.00 -7.02
C VAL A 112 0.24 2.63 -8.28
N TYR A 113 1.04 3.68 -8.12
CA TYR A 113 1.71 4.38 -9.21
C TYR A 113 3.20 4.04 -9.26
N GLU A 114 3.71 3.75 -10.45
CA GLU A 114 5.14 3.61 -10.72
C GLU A 114 5.52 4.57 -11.85
N ARG A 115 6.58 5.36 -11.66
CA ARG A 115 7.02 6.39 -12.64
C ARG A 115 5.83 7.26 -13.11
N ASN A 116 5.04 7.75 -12.16
CA ASN A 116 3.88 8.62 -12.35
C ASN A 116 2.72 8.02 -13.16
N THR A 117 2.74 6.72 -13.45
CA THR A 117 1.69 6.02 -14.20
C THR A 117 1.02 4.98 -13.31
N LEU A 118 -0.29 4.83 -13.44
CA LEU A 118 -1.04 3.80 -12.71
C LEU A 118 -0.53 2.41 -13.10
N ARG A 119 -0.05 1.65 -12.13
CA ARG A 119 0.41 0.27 -12.30
C ARG A 119 -0.68 -0.74 -11.97
N GLY A 120 -1.49 -0.46 -10.96
CA GLY A 120 -2.60 -1.31 -10.53
C GLY A 120 -3.58 -0.56 -9.64
N SER A 121 -4.82 -1.02 -9.64
CA SER A 121 -5.92 -0.51 -8.82
C SER A 121 -6.58 -1.69 -8.13
N PHE A 122 -6.78 -1.60 -6.82
CA PHE A 122 -7.25 -2.71 -5.98
C PHE A 122 -8.44 -2.26 -5.13
N GLY A 123 -9.54 -3.02 -5.18
CA GLY A 123 -10.82 -2.67 -4.57
C GLY A 123 -11.84 -2.16 -5.60
N ASP A 124 -13.12 -2.38 -5.31
CA ASP A 124 -14.21 -2.16 -6.28
C ASP A 124 -15.01 -0.88 -6.02
N SER A 125 -14.93 -0.32 -4.80
CA SER A 125 -15.69 0.87 -4.41
C SER A 125 -15.03 1.60 -3.24
N GLY A 126 -15.28 2.91 -3.15
CA GLY A 126 -14.80 3.74 -2.05
C GLY A 126 -13.96 4.92 -2.50
N GLU A 127 -13.33 5.58 -1.54
CA GLU A 127 -12.39 6.66 -1.81
C GLU A 127 -11.09 6.10 -2.42
N ILE A 128 -10.52 6.81 -3.39
CA ILE A 128 -9.24 6.44 -4.00
C ILE A 128 -8.09 6.86 -3.09
N LYS A 129 -7.31 5.89 -2.63
CA LYS A 129 -6.09 6.07 -1.83
C LYS A 129 -4.89 5.72 -2.70
N ARG A 130 -3.89 6.60 -2.76
CA ARG A 130 -2.78 6.47 -3.71
C ARG A 130 -1.47 6.18 -3.03
N MET A 131 -0.73 5.26 -3.64
CA MET A 131 0.60 4.86 -3.21
C MET A 131 1.57 4.99 -4.36
N ARG A 132 2.80 5.34 -4.03
CA ARG A 132 3.91 5.31 -4.96
C ARG A 132 4.70 4.03 -4.74
N PHE A 133 5.02 3.33 -5.82
CA PHE A 133 5.98 2.24 -5.84
C PHE A 133 7.30 2.69 -6.48
N ARG A 134 8.42 2.29 -5.88
CA ARG A 134 9.78 2.48 -6.42
C ARG A 134 10.58 1.19 -6.26
N GLY A 135 11.60 1.02 -7.10
CA GLY A 135 12.54 -0.10 -6.98
C GLY A 135 12.24 -1.21 -7.98
N SER A 136 12.62 -2.43 -7.62
CA SER A 136 12.36 -3.62 -8.42
C SER A 136 11.30 -4.49 -7.75
N PHE A 137 10.78 -5.49 -8.48
CA PHE A 137 9.78 -6.42 -7.95
C PHE A 137 10.23 -7.14 -6.65
N LEU A 138 11.54 -7.37 -6.48
CA LEU A 138 12.13 -8.05 -5.32
C LEU A 138 12.61 -7.10 -4.22
N ASN A 139 12.70 -5.81 -4.50
CA ASN A 139 13.17 -4.79 -3.56
C ASN A 139 12.42 -3.48 -3.82
N GLY A 140 11.10 -3.59 -3.69
CA GLY A 140 10.17 -2.52 -3.92
C GLY A 140 9.90 -1.74 -2.64
N HIS A 141 9.70 -0.43 -2.77
CA HIS A 141 9.34 0.44 -1.66
C HIS A 141 8.05 1.19 -1.97
N PHE A 142 7.17 1.26 -0.96
CA PHE A 142 5.91 1.97 -1.03
C PHE A 142 5.95 3.26 -0.21
N ASP A 143 5.59 4.38 -0.84
CA ASP A 143 5.31 5.64 -0.16
C ASP A 143 3.84 6.03 -0.34
N VAL A 144 3.33 6.96 0.48
CA VAL A 144 1.97 7.50 0.32
C VAL A 144 1.98 8.73 -0.61
N LEU A 145 0.92 8.86 -1.41
CA LEU A 145 0.67 10.01 -2.29
C LEU A 145 -0.58 10.76 -1.82
N LEU A 146 -0.41 11.94 -1.23
CA LEU A 146 -1.52 12.80 -0.82
C LEU A 146 -1.81 13.85 -1.88
N ARG A 147 -3.08 13.99 -2.29
CA ARG A 147 -3.50 14.99 -3.27
C ARG A 147 -3.32 16.40 -2.70
N LEU A 148 -2.72 17.30 -3.47
CA LEU A 148 -2.48 18.69 -3.04
C LEU A 148 -3.76 19.52 -2.94
N ASP A 149 -4.78 19.19 -3.72
CA ASP A 149 -6.03 19.96 -3.81
C ASP A 149 -6.94 19.84 -2.56
N GLY A 150 -6.53 19.05 -1.55
CA GLY A 150 -7.24 18.85 -0.28
C GLY A 150 -6.47 19.32 0.97
N LEU A 151 -5.26 19.87 0.81
CA LEU A 151 -4.54 20.51 1.91
C LEU A 151 -5.10 21.93 2.09
N HIS A 152 -6.08 22.06 2.98
CA HIS A 152 -6.29 23.35 3.64
C HIS A 152 -5.02 23.65 4.42
N PHE A 153 -4.17 24.52 3.88
CA PHE A 153 -3.20 25.24 4.68
C PHE A 153 -4.04 26.01 5.70
N VAL A 154 -4.08 25.51 6.94
CA VAL A 154 -4.39 26.38 8.07
C VAL A 154 -3.16 27.27 8.16
N ASP A 155 -3.25 28.46 7.57
CA ASP A 155 -2.33 29.52 7.91
C ASP A 155 -2.55 29.78 9.41
N ASP A 156 -1.61 29.33 10.24
CA ASP A 156 -1.48 29.79 11.62
C ASP A 156 -1.11 31.28 11.55
N ASP A 157 -2.11 32.13 11.37
CA ASP A 157 -2.04 33.52 11.78
C ASP A 157 -2.27 33.56 13.30
N GLU A 158 -1.18 33.58 14.07
CA GLU A 158 -1.02 34.38 15.31
C GLU A 158 0.45 34.52 15.74
#